data_AF-A0A0N7JFW7-F1
#
_entry.id   AF-A0A0N7JFW7-F1
#
_cell.length_a   1.000
_cell.length_b   1.000
_cell.length_c   1.000
_cell.angle_alpha   90.00
_cell.angle_beta   90.00
_cell.angle_gamma   90.00
#
_symmetry.space_group_name_H-M   'P 1'
#
loop_
_entity.id
_entity.type
_entity.pdbx_description
1 polymer ?
#
loop_
_entity_poly.entity_id
_entity_poly.type
_entity_poly.pdbx_seq_one_letter_code
_entity_poly.pdbx_strand_id
1 'polypeptide(L)'
;MKKFTLNLKICLWVLSCLIFMAFKVQSFMDEELVYLQKRLLELYDHTAENQEVARYELNVTNSGFCRYKRFFSNGKVEYFSFNLMKFKGLDYAGTDTAGRLFFLTRGEDVIVQTYNDKKDGDVDSMASFMVIPTKKMEPKDLSELSDRLIKMNGQLQVQK
;
A
#
# COMPACT_ATOMS: atom_id res chain seq x y z
N MET A 1 1.29 14.94 53.63
CA MET A 1 1.79 15.60 52.39
C MET A 1 2.79 14.78 51.58
N LYS A 2 3.78 14.08 52.18
CA LYS A 2 4.79 13.29 51.41
C LYS A 2 4.22 12.14 50.54
N LYS A 3 3.14 11.48 50.97
CA LYS A 3 2.49 10.40 50.18
C LYS A 3 1.78 10.93 48.93
N PHE A 4 1.21 12.14 49.01
CA PHE A 4 0.50 12.78 47.90
C PHE A 4 1.47 13.19 46.78
N THR A 5 2.62 13.79 47.15
CA THR A 5 3.65 14.17 46.17
C THR A 5 4.35 12.95 45.55
N LEU A 6 4.45 11.83 46.27
CA LEU A 6 4.96 10.58 45.71
C LEU A 6 4.02 9.99 44.65
N ASN A 7 2.71 9.93 44.95
CA ASN A 7 1.70 9.43 44.01
C ASN A 7 1.60 10.31 42.75
N LEU A 8 1.70 11.64 42.92
CA LEU A 8 1.70 12.59 41.79
C LEU A 8 2.91 12.37 40.87
N LYS A 9 4.10 12.14 41.44
CA LYS A 9 5.30 11.82 40.65
C LYS A 9 5.12 10.51 39.88
N ILE A 10 4.62 9.45 40.52
CA ILE A 10 4.37 8.17 39.85
C ILE A 10 3.40 8.34 38.68
N CYS A 11 2.28 9.06 38.87
CA CYS A 11 1.37 9.38 37.78
C CYS A 11 2.06 10.13 36.63
N LEU A 12 2.92 11.09 36.94
CA LEU A 12 3.66 11.85 35.93
C LEU A 12 4.61 10.95 35.12
N TRP A 13 5.31 10.03 35.78
CA TRP A 13 6.17 9.04 35.13
C TRP A 13 5.37 8.08 34.25
N VAL A 14 4.24 7.56 34.73
CA VAL A 14 3.36 6.68 33.96
C VAL A 14 2.80 7.41 32.72
N LEU A 15 2.33 8.64 32.89
CA LEU A 15 1.82 9.45 31.78
C LEU A 15 2.92 9.70 30.74
N SER A 16 4.13 10.01 31.19
CA SER A 16 5.28 10.19 30.30
C SER A 16 5.62 8.90 29.54
N CYS A 17 5.62 7.74 30.20
CA CYS A 17 5.84 6.44 29.56
C CYS A 17 4.78 6.14 28.48
N LEU A 18 3.51 6.42 28.76
CA LEU A 18 2.42 6.22 27.81
C LEU A 18 2.58 7.09 26.56
N ILE A 19 2.97 8.36 26.74
CA ILE A 19 3.24 9.28 25.63
C ILE A 19 4.37 8.74 24.74
N PHE A 20 5.49 8.31 25.32
CA PHE A 20 6.61 7.76 24.55
C PHE A 20 6.27 6.44 23.84
N MET A 21 5.41 5.60 24.41
CA MET A 21 4.94 4.38 23.75
C MET A 21 4.04 4.67 22.56
N ALA A 22 3.15 5.67 22.65
CA ALA A 22 2.26 6.06 21.56
C ALA A 22 3.04 6.54 20.32
N PHE A 23 4.10 7.34 20.50
CA PHE A 23 4.94 7.82 19.39
C PHE A 23 5.73 6.70 18.68
N LYS A 24 6.14 5.65 19.41
CA LYS A 24 6.86 4.51 18.81
C LYS A 24 5.99 3.73 17.81
N VAL A 25 4.71 3.57 18.10
CA VAL A 25 3.78 2.82 17.22
C VAL A 25 3.57 3.55 15.90
N GLN A 26 3.42 4.88 15.94
CA GLN A 26 3.24 5.68 14.72
C GLN A 26 4.48 5.63 13.82
N SER A 27 5.67 5.83 14.38
CA SER A 27 6.94 5.84 13.62
C SER A 27 7.19 4.53 12.88
N PHE A 28 6.86 3.39 13.50
CA PHE A 28 7.04 2.07 12.88
C PHE A 28 6.16 1.89 11.64
N MET A 29 4.92 2.39 11.67
CA MET A 29 4.00 2.26 10.54
C MET A 29 4.42 3.13 9.35
N ASP A 30 4.89 4.34 9.61
CA ASP A 30 5.40 5.24 8.57
C ASP A 30 6.63 4.63 7.87
N GLU A 31 7.52 3.96 8.62
CA GLU A 31 8.67 3.24 8.06
C GLU A 31 8.26 2.09 7.13
N GLU A 32 7.27 1.26 7.53
CA GLU A 32 6.79 0.15 6.70
C GLU A 32 6.08 0.65 5.42
N LEU A 33 5.35 1.77 5.48
CA LEU A 33 4.72 2.37 4.29
C LEU A 33 5.77 2.96 3.32
N VAL A 34 6.83 3.59 3.85
CA VAL A 34 7.96 4.05 3.05
C VAL A 34 8.72 2.88 2.42
N TYR A 35 8.93 1.79 3.18
CA TYR A 35 9.51 0.57 2.66
C TYR A 35 8.68 0.00 1.51
N LEU A 36 7.36 -0.13 1.69
CA LEU A 36 6.46 -0.63 0.66
C LEU A 36 6.51 0.25 -0.59
N GLN A 37 6.42 1.57 -0.45
CA GLN A 37 6.54 2.51 -1.57
C GLN A 37 7.83 2.28 -2.36
N LYS A 38 8.97 2.23 -1.66
CA LYS A 38 10.27 2.02 -2.29
C LYS A 38 10.33 0.66 -3.00
N ARG A 39 9.86 -0.40 -2.33
CA ARG A 39 9.93 -1.76 -2.86
C ARG A 39 9.09 -1.92 -4.12
N LEU A 40 7.89 -1.33 -4.16
CA LEU A 40 7.05 -1.39 -5.35
C LEU A 40 7.64 -0.63 -6.54
N LEU A 41 8.29 0.52 -6.30
CA LEU A 41 8.99 1.25 -7.36
C LEU A 41 10.20 0.48 -7.91
N GLU A 42 10.95 -0.20 -7.04
CA GLU A 42 12.08 -1.04 -7.46
C GLU A 42 11.65 -2.23 -8.33
N LEU A 43 10.57 -2.89 -7.92
CA LEU A 43 10.01 -4.06 -8.59
C LEU A 43 9.25 -3.70 -9.87
N TYR A 44 8.86 -2.43 -10.07
CA TYR A 44 8.05 -2.05 -11.23
C TYR A 44 8.76 -2.33 -12.56
N ASP A 45 8.03 -2.99 -13.46
CA ASP A 45 8.48 -3.24 -14.81
C ASP A 45 7.80 -2.32 -15.82
N HIS A 46 8.50 -1.23 -16.16
CA HIS A 46 8.06 -0.31 -17.21
C HIS A 46 8.13 -0.94 -18.62
N THR A 47 8.90 -2.02 -18.80
CA THR A 47 9.03 -2.69 -20.11
C THR A 47 7.93 -3.70 -20.37
N ALA A 48 7.28 -4.21 -19.32
CA ALA A 48 6.16 -5.14 -19.41
C ALA A 48 4.82 -4.46 -19.72
N GLU A 49 4.74 -3.13 -19.58
CA GLU A 49 3.60 -2.39 -20.09
C GLU A 49 3.68 -2.35 -21.62
N ASN A 50 2.54 -2.59 -22.28
CA ASN A 50 2.44 -2.42 -23.73
C ASN A 50 2.98 -1.02 -24.09
N GLN A 51 3.60 -0.87 -25.27
CA GLN A 51 4.18 0.38 -25.79
C GLN A 51 3.21 1.60 -25.76
N GLU A 52 1.96 1.37 -25.41
CA GLU A 52 0.92 2.36 -25.21
C GLU A 52 0.99 3.10 -23.86
N VAL A 53 1.61 2.56 -22.80
CA VAL A 53 1.75 3.30 -21.52
C VAL A 53 2.97 4.21 -21.58
N ALA A 54 2.72 5.51 -21.63
CA ALA A 54 3.75 6.54 -21.75
C ALA A 54 4.44 6.84 -20.41
N ARG A 55 3.68 6.78 -19.31
CA ARG A 55 4.19 6.98 -17.95
C ARG A 55 3.23 6.40 -16.92
N TYR A 56 3.74 6.19 -15.70
CA TYR A 56 2.94 5.74 -14.58
C TYR A 56 3.25 6.55 -13.32
N GLU A 57 2.34 6.52 -12.36
CA GLU A 57 2.52 7.01 -10.99
C GLU A 57 2.10 5.91 -10.03
N LEU A 58 2.99 5.50 -9.14
CA LEU A 58 2.70 4.53 -8.09
C LEU A 58 3.00 5.17 -6.73
N ASN A 59 1.99 5.25 -5.87
CA ASN A 59 2.08 5.94 -4.58
C ASN A 59 1.34 5.19 -3.48
N VAL A 60 2.03 4.95 -2.37
CA VAL A 60 1.49 4.50 -1.10
C VAL A 60 1.50 5.68 -0.15
N THR A 61 0.32 6.10 0.31
CA THR A 61 0.17 7.21 1.25
C THR A 61 0.41 6.73 2.69
N ASN A 62 0.74 7.67 3.57
CA ASN A 62 0.78 7.49 5.03
C ASN A 62 -0.58 7.06 5.63
N SER A 63 -1.70 7.37 4.96
CA SER A 63 -3.03 6.88 5.31
C SER A 63 -3.32 5.45 4.82
N GLY A 64 -2.33 4.77 4.26
CA GLY A 64 -2.43 3.40 3.77
C GLY A 64 -3.17 3.25 2.44
N PHE A 65 -3.37 4.32 1.66
CA PHE A 65 -3.89 4.18 0.29
C PHE A 65 -2.76 3.80 -0.65
N CYS A 66 -2.94 2.71 -1.38
CA CYS A 66 -2.11 2.38 -2.53
C CYS A 66 -2.82 2.88 -3.79
N ARG A 67 -2.13 3.70 -4.59
CA ARG A 67 -2.64 4.37 -5.77
C ARG A 67 -1.72 4.08 -6.95
N TYR A 68 -2.29 3.58 -8.03
CA TYR A 68 -1.57 3.29 -9.25
C TYR A 68 -2.29 3.97 -10.41
N LYS A 69 -1.59 4.87 -11.10
CA LYS A 69 -2.11 5.63 -12.21
C LYS A 69 -1.27 5.37 -13.44
N ARG A 70 -1.92 5.08 -14.56
CA ARG A 70 -1.28 4.86 -15.86
C ARG A 70 -1.73 5.93 -16.83
N PHE A 71 -0.79 6.43 -17.60
CA PHE A 71 -1.04 7.42 -18.64
C PHE A 71 -0.63 6.83 -19.98
N PHE A 72 -1.58 6.74 -20.88
CA PHE A 72 -1.39 6.16 -22.19
C PHE A 72 -1.01 7.23 -23.20
N SER A 73 -0.22 6.84 -24.21
CA SER A 73 0.25 7.69 -25.31
C SER A 73 -0.90 8.31 -26.11
N ASN A 74 -2.10 7.72 -26.07
CA ASN A 74 -3.31 8.22 -26.74
C ASN A 74 -4.11 9.24 -25.90
N GLY A 75 -3.66 9.59 -24.69
CA GLY A 75 -4.32 10.49 -23.76
C GLY A 75 -5.24 9.82 -22.73
N LYS A 76 -5.50 8.51 -22.87
CA LYS A 76 -6.25 7.72 -21.88
C LYS A 76 -5.50 7.69 -20.55
N VAL A 77 -6.24 7.73 -19.45
CA VAL A 77 -5.70 7.60 -18.10
C VAL A 77 -6.47 6.52 -17.38
N GLU A 78 -5.77 5.61 -16.72
CA GLU A 78 -6.38 4.64 -15.82
C GLU A 78 -5.86 4.86 -14.41
N TYR A 79 -6.76 4.77 -13.45
CA TYR A 79 -6.48 5.01 -12.04
C TYR A 79 -7.05 3.86 -11.22
N PHE A 80 -6.19 3.26 -10.42
CA PHE A 80 -6.51 2.19 -9.50
C PHE A 80 -6.16 2.67 -8.10
N SER A 81 -7.06 2.48 -7.14
CA SER A 81 -6.70 2.72 -5.74
C SER A 81 -7.48 1.87 -4.78
N PHE A 82 -6.84 1.48 -3.69
CA PHE A 82 -7.49 0.83 -2.58
C PHE A 82 -6.77 1.18 -1.27
N ASN A 83 -7.46 1.00 -0.15
CA ASN A 83 -6.85 1.15 1.15
C ASN A 83 -6.27 -0.19 1.63
N LEU A 84 -5.02 -0.20 2.09
CA LEU A 84 -4.33 -1.38 2.61
C LEU A 84 -5.07 -2.07 3.76
N MET A 85 -5.98 -1.39 4.48
CA MET A 85 -6.91 -2.02 5.44
C MET A 85 -7.80 -3.09 4.81
N LYS A 86 -8.09 -2.97 3.51
CA LYS A 86 -8.92 -3.89 2.71
C LYS A 86 -8.10 -5.02 2.08
N PHE A 87 -6.78 -5.02 2.27
CA PHE A 87 -5.89 -6.07 1.79
C PHE A 87 -6.33 -7.45 2.32
N LYS A 88 -6.30 -8.43 1.41
CA LYS A 88 -6.60 -9.84 1.67
C LYS A 88 -5.36 -10.71 1.46
N GLY A 89 -4.59 -10.44 0.41
CA GLY A 89 -3.43 -11.23 0.06
C GLY A 89 -2.75 -10.76 -1.22
N LEU A 90 -1.61 -11.39 -1.52
CA LEU A 90 -0.91 -11.24 -2.78
C LEU A 90 -1.03 -12.52 -3.60
N ASP A 91 -1.11 -12.35 -4.91
CA ASP A 91 -0.90 -13.43 -5.87
C ASP A 91 0.10 -12.97 -6.94
N TYR A 92 0.76 -13.91 -7.59
CA TYR A 92 1.79 -13.63 -8.58
C TYR A 92 1.66 -14.55 -9.79
N ALA A 93 1.55 -13.94 -10.98
CA ALA A 93 1.56 -14.67 -12.24
C ALA A 93 2.76 -14.25 -13.08
N GLY A 94 3.73 -15.16 -13.26
CA GLY A 94 4.92 -14.91 -14.07
C GLY A 94 6.09 -15.80 -13.71
N THR A 95 7.29 -15.32 -14.04
CA THR A 95 8.57 -15.93 -13.69
C THR A 95 9.32 -15.03 -12.71
N ASP A 96 10.46 -15.48 -12.21
CA ASP A 96 11.37 -14.66 -11.40
C ASP A 96 11.84 -13.39 -12.13
N THR A 97 11.94 -13.39 -13.46
CA THR A 97 12.41 -12.24 -14.23
C THR A 97 11.32 -11.23 -14.58
N ALA A 98 10.10 -11.69 -14.84
CA ALA A 98 8.96 -10.84 -15.25
C ALA A 98 7.62 -11.48 -14.89
N GLY A 99 6.68 -10.66 -14.44
CA GLY A 99 5.34 -11.10 -14.09
C GLY A 99 4.41 -10.00 -13.61
N ARG A 100 3.26 -10.40 -13.08
CA ARG A 100 2.19 -9.52 -12.60
C ARG A 100 1.91 -9.82 -11.14
N LEU A 101 2.02 -8.79 -10.31
CA LEU A 101 1.70 -8.83 -8.89
C LEU A 101 0.24 -8.39 -8.69
N PHE A 102 -0.56 -9.26 -8.09
CA PHE A 102 -1.97 -9.04 -7.82
C PHE A 102 -2.15 -8.69 -6.34
N PHE A 103 -2.64 -7.48 -6.07
CA PHE A 103 -3.11 -7.08 -4.75
C PHE A 103 -4.58 -7.44 -4.63
N LEU A 104 -4.89 -8.45 -3.83
CA LEU A 104 -6.26 -8.89 -3.60
C LEU A 104 -6.89 -8.14 -2.43
N THR A 105 -8.13 -7.69 -2.59
CA THR A 105 -8.93 -7.09 -1.51
C THR A 105 -10.00 -8.06 -0.98
N ARG A 106 -10.55 -7.75 0.20
CA ARG A 106 -11.56 -8.59 0.86
C ARG A 106 -12.91 -8.62 0.12
N GLY A 107 -13.25 -7.53 -0.56
CA GLY A 107 -14.36 -7.45 -1.51
C GLY A 107 -13.97 -6.60 -2.72
N GLU A 108 -14.95 -5.98 -3.36
CA GLU A 108 -14.73 -4.98 -4.41
C GLU A 108 -14.33 -3.64 -3.78
N ASP A 109 -13.09 -3.55 -3.31
CA ASP A 109 -12.56 -2.38 -2.58
C ASP A 109 -11.51 -1.61 -3.41
N VAL A 110 -11.24 -2.03 -4.64
CA VAL A 110 -10.35 -1.31 -5.57
C VAL A 110 -11.20 -0.41 -6.44
N ILE A 111 -11.02 0.90 -6.29
CA ILE A 111 -11.60 1.90 -7.19
C ILE A 111 -10.83 1.85 -8.51
N VAL A 112 -11.55 1.67 -9.62
CA VAL A 112 -11.03 1.63 -10.99
C VAL A 112 -11.70 2.71 -11.79
N GLN A 113 -10.92 3.73 -12.16
CA GLN A 113 -11.38 4.87 -12.93
C GLN A 113 -10.60 4.98 -14.24
N THR A 114 -11.30 5.24 -15.32
CA THR A 114 -10.73 5.50 -16.63
C THR A 114 -11.19 6.87 -17.11
N TYR A 115 -10.26 7.63 -17.70
CA TYR A 115 -10.53 8.93 -18.29
C TYR A 115 -10.02 8.99 -19.73
N ASN A 116 -10.71 9.75 -20.59
CA ASN A 116 -10.37 9.98 -21.99
C ASN A 116 -10.25 8.68 -22.83
N ASP A 117 -11.00 7.64 -22.48
CA ASP A 117 -11.06 6.45 -23.32
C ASP A 117 -11.94 6.74 -24.55
N LYS A 118 -11.34 6.68 -25.73
CA LYS A 118 -12.04 6.93 -27.00
C LYS A 118 -13.02 5.83 -27.39
N LYS A 119 -12.85 4.61 -26.86
CA LYS A 119 -13.67 3.46 -27.21
C LYS A 119 -14.85 3.32 -26.25
N ASP A 120 -14.56 3.28 -24.96
CA ASP A 120 -15.53 2.91 -23.93
C ASP A 120 -15.99 4.11 -23.08
N GLY A 121 -15.38 5.29 -23.27
CA GLY A 121 -15.65 6.49 -22.49
C GLY A 121 -15.05 6.45 -21.08
N ASP A 122 -15.41 7.43 -20.26
CA ASP A 122 -14.96 7.47 -18.87
C ASP A 122 -15.73 6.43 -18.05
N VAL A 123 -15.00 5.61 -17.30
CA VAL A 123 -15.56 4.50 -16.50
C VAL A 123 -15.19 4.72 -15.05
N ASP A 124 -16.15 4.51 -14.14
CA ASP A 124 -15.92 4.41 -12.70
C ASP A 124 -16.53 3.10 -12.20
N SER A 125 -15.70 2.25 -11.61
CA SER A 125 -16.08 0.89 -11.21
C SER A 125 -15.28 0.43 -9.99
N MET A 126 -15.74 -0.66 -9.38
CA MET A 126 -15.06 -1.32 -8.28
C MET A 126 -14.54 -2.69 -8.73
N ALA A 127 -13.37 -3.09 -8.23
CA ALA A 127 -12.76 -4.38 -8.51
C ALA A 127 -12.25 -5.04 -7.22
N SER A 128 -12.02 -6.35 -7.28
CA SER A 128 -11.50 -7.14 -6.16
C SER A 128 -9.98 -7.25 -6.11
N PHE A 129 -9.29 -6.70 -7.12
CA PHE A 129 -7.84 -6.71 -7.18
C PHE A 129 -7.26 -5.56 -8.00
N MET A 130 -6.00 -5.22 -7.70
CA MET A 130 -5.18 -4.30 -8.47
C MET A 130 -3.93 -5.03 -8.97
N VAL A 131 -3.56 -4.82 -10.23
CA VAL A 131 -2.43 -5.52 -10.86
C VAL A 131 -1.29 -4.55 -11.15
N ILE A 132 -0.09 -4.89 -10.71
CA ILE A 132 1.13 -4.13 -11.00
C ILE A 132 2.08 -5.02 -11.80
N PRO A 133 2.58 -4.58 -12.96
CA PRO A 133 3.64 -5.29 -13.68
C PRO A 133 4.96 -5.18 -12.91
N THR A 134 5.66 -6.30 -12.79
CA THR A 134 6.87 -6.40 -11.98
C THR A 134 7.98 -7.19 -12.69
N LYS A 135 9.21 -6.85 -12.36
CA LYS A 135 10.44 -7.51 -12.79
C LYS A 135 11.20 -7.99 -11.56
N LYS A 136 12.02 -9.03 -11.73
CA LYS A 136 12.95 -9.52 -10.69
C LYS A 136 12.24 -9.81 -9.36
N MET A 137 11.26 -10.69 -9.40
CA MET A 137 10.48 -11.11 -8.23
C MET A 137 10.86 -12.54 -7.84
N GLU A 138 11.82 -12.70 -6.92
CA GLU A 138 12.12 -14.04 -6.43
C GLU A 138 10.98 -14.53 -5.50
N PRO A 139 10.77 -15.85 -5.36
CA PRO A 139 9.75 -16.38 -4.46
C PRO A 139 9.86 -15.86 -3.02
N LYS A 140 11.11 -15.66 -2.55
CA LYS A 140 11.39 -15.10 -1.23
C LYS A 140 10.93 -13.64 -1.10
N ASP A 141 11.09 -12.84 -2.14
CA ASP A 141 10.64 -11.45 -2.17
C ASP A 141 9.12 -11.37 -2.05
N LEU A 142 8.40 -12.28 -2.70
CA LEU A 142 6.95 -12.36 -2.65
C LEU A 142 6.45 -12.73 -1.25
N SER A 143 7.08 -13.74 -0.63
CA SER A 143 6.76 -14.12 0.74
C SER A 143 7.02 -12.97 1.72
N GLU A 144 8.18 -12.32 1.65
CA GLU A 144 8.50 -11.20 2.54
C GLU A 144 7.55 -10.02 2.35
N LEU A 145 7.22 -9.66 1.10
CA LEU A 145 6.27 -8.59 0.81
C LEU A 145 4.88 -8.92 1.37
N SER A 146 4.43 -10.17 1.21
CA SER A 146 3.13 -10.63 1.70
C SER A 146 3.06 -10.58 3.22
N ASP A 147 4.07 -11.11 3.92
CA ASP A 147 4.13 -11.11 5.39
C ASP A 147 4.11 -9.69 5.96
N ARG A 148 4.86 -8.76 5.34
CA ARG A 148 4.85 -7.33 5.74
C ARG A 148 3.49 -6.69 5.53
N LEU A 149 2.85 -6.91 4.39
CA LEU A 149 1.52 -6.39 4.10
C LEU A 149 0.46 -6.93 5.07
N ILE A 150 0.53 -8.22 5.43
CA ILE A 150 -0.37 -8.83 6.43
C ILE A 150 -0.17 -8.15 7.79
N LYS A 151 1.08 -7.97 8.21
CA LYS A 151 1.40 -7.29 9.48
C LYS A 151 0.89 -5.84 9.49
N MET A 152 1.14 -5.08 8.42
CA MET A 152 0.65 -3.72 8.26
C MET A 152 -0.89 -3.66 8.25
N ASN A 153 -1.56 -4.59 7.57
CA ASN A 153 -3.03 -4.67 7.56
C ASN A 153 -3.61 -4.82 8.97
N GLY A 154 -2.99 -5.68 9.79
CA GLY A 154 -3.37 -5.86 11.19
C GLY A 154 -3.17 -4.58 12.01
N GLN A 155 -2.06 -3.87 11.81
CA GLN A 155 -1.77 -2.62 12.52
C GLN A 155 -2.74 -1.48 12.13
N LEU A 156 -3.02 -1.33 10.84
CA LEU A 156 -3.97 -0.32 10.33
C LEU A 156 -5.40 -0.54 10.84
N GLN A 157 -5.79 -1.79 11.10
CA GLN A 157 -7.12 -2.11 11.65
C GLN A 157 -7.27 -1.73 13.12
N VAL A 158 -6.18 -1.73 13.89
CA VAL A 158 -6.19 -1.40 15.33
C VAL A 158 -6.25 0.11 15.55
N GLN A 159 -5.84 0.93 14.57
CA GLN A 159 -5.85 2.39 14.66
C GLN A 159 -7.20 3.04 14.31
N LYS A 160 -8.22 2.25 13.97
CA LYS A 160 -9.57 2.72 13.64
C LYS A 160 -10.44 2.83 14.89
#